data_AF-A0A699R4E2-F1
#
_entry.id   AF-A0A699R4E2-F1
#
_cell.length_a   1.000
_cell.length_b   1.000
_cell.length_c   1.000
_cell.angle_alpha   90.00
_cell.angle_beta   90.00
_cell.angle_gamma   90.00
#
_symmetry.space_group_name_H-M   'P 1'
#
loop_
_entity.id
_entity.type
_entity.pdbx_description
1 polymer ?
#
loop_
_entity_poly.entity_id
_entity_poly.type
_entity_poly.pdbx_seq_one_letter_code
_entity_poly.pdbx_strand_id
1 'polypeptide(L)'
;YLWIIDLGCSKHMTGNRALLMNFVEKFLGTVRFGNNNFAVIAGYGDVVIGFMTIKKVYYVKGLGHNLSSVGQFCDNGFEVAFQKSTCFVRNEDGVDLLTGDRSSNLYTIALKEVASNSSTCLLEKASFLQSWLCHQRLSHLKFATLNNLVKNNLIQGLPKMKFEKDHLCSMCEQEKIHQKHHKSK
;
A
#
# COMPACT_ATOMS: atom_id res chain seq x y z
N TYR A 1 10.29 7.53 -5.48
CA TYR A 1 11.35 6.54 -5.80
C TYR A 1 10.80 5.41 -6.67
N LEU A 2 11.56 4.92 -7.64
CA LEU A 2 11.09 3.88 -8.56
C LEU A 2 11.49 2.48 -8.09
N TRP A 3 10.56 1.52 -8.14
CA TRP A 3 10.79 0.10 -7.82
C TRP A 3 10.52 -0.76 -9.04
N ILE A 4 11.50 -1.56 -9.45
CA ILE A 4 11.37 -2.51 -10.55
C ILE A 4 10.72 -3.78 -10.01
N ILE A 5 9.66 -4.23 -10.66
CA ILE A 5 9.01 -5.51 -10.36
C ILE A 5 9.75 -6.60 -11.13
N ASP A 6 10.40 -7.49 -10.40
CA ASP A 6 11.34 -8.45 -10.96
C ASP A 6 11.01 -9.89 -10.54
N LEU A 7 10.72 -10.72 -11.53
CA LEU A 7 10.46 -12.15 -11.39
C LEU A 7 11.75 -12.94 -11.08
N GLY A 8 12.91 -12.47 -11.55
CA GLY A 8 14.21 -13.12 -11.33
C GLY A 8 14.83 -12.78 -9.97
N CYS A 9 14.22 -11.86 -9.24
CA CYS A 9 14.72 -11.39 -7.96
C CYS A 9 14.21 -12.27 -6.81
N SER A 10 15.13 -12.79 -5.99
CA SER A 10 14.78 -13.67 -4.86
C SER A 10 14.32 -12.91 -3.61
N LYS A 11 14.69 -11.62 -3.49
CA LYS A 11 14.40 -10.79 -2.32
C LYS A 11 14.11 -9.34 -2.70
N HIS A 12 13.20 -8.66 -2.00
CA HIS A 12 13.07 -7.21 -2.10
C HIS A 12 14.38 -6.56 -1.66
N MET A 13 14.93 -5.65 -2.47
CA MET A 13 16.25 -5.07 -2.28
C MET A 13 16.28 -3.59 -2.64
N THR A 14 17.06 -2.81 -1.91
CA THR A 14 17.36 -1.41 -2.23
C THR A 14 18.79 -1.06 -1.88
N GLY A 15 19.42 -0.22 -2.69
CA GLY A 15 20.67 0.45 -2.34
C GLY A 15 20.47 1.82 -1.68
N ASN A 16 19.23 2.26 -1.51
CA ASN A 16 18.90 3.53 -0.88
C ASN A 16 18.47 3.32 0.58
N ARG A 17 19.39 3.57 1.50
CA ARG A 17 19.16 3.45 2.95
C ARG A 17 18.03 4.34 3.47
N ALA A 18 17.77 5.49 2.83
CA ALA A 18 16.74 6.44 3.26
C ALA A 18 15.31 5.90 3.08
N LEU A 19 15.12 4.87 2.24
CA LEU A 19 13.84 4.20 2.05
C LEU A 19 13.45 3.25 3.19
N LEU A 20 14.42 2.88 4.04
CA LEU A 20 14.26 1.81 5.02
C LEU A 20 13.92 2.37 6.40
N MET A 21 12.71 2.05 6.86
CA MET A 21 12.29 2.23 8.25
C MET A 21 12.68 1.02 9.09
N ASN A 22 12.73 1.18 10.42
CA ASN A 22 13.08 0.10 11.36
C ASN A 22 14.36 -0.65 10.96
N PHE A 23 15.33 0.08 10.41
CA PHE A 23 16.51 -0.53 9.82
C PHE A 23 17.38 -1.18 10.88
N VAL A 24 17.83 -2.39 10.58
CA VAL A 24 18.81 -3.14 11.35
C VAL A 24 20.05 -3.30 10.50
N GLU A 25 21.16 -2.70 10.95
CA GLU A 25 22.46 -2.92 10.36
C GLU A 25 22.98 -4.30 10.76
N LYS A 26 23.17 -5.17 9.79
CA LYS A 26 23.62 -6.55 10.01
C LYS A 26 24.15 -7.13 8.71
N PHE A 27 25.33 -7.73 8.76
CA PHE A 27 25.82 -8.54 7.66
C PHE A 27 24.94 -9.79 7.50
N LEU A 28 24.31 -9.93 6.34
CA LEU A 28 23.41 -11.05 6.02
C LEU A 28 23.97 -11.96 4.90
N GLY A 29 25.17 -11.68 4.42
CA GLY A 29 25.78 -12.38 3.29
C GLY A 29 25.90 -11.50 2.05
N THR A 30 25.89 -12.13 0.88
CA THR A 30 26.04 -11.46 -0.41
C THR A 30 24.89 -11.83 -1.35
N VAL A 31 24.55 -10.91 -2.25
CA VAL A 31 23.68 -11.17 -3.39
C VAL A 31 24.54 -11.35 -4.63
N ARG A 32 24.19 -12.32 -5.48
CA ARG A 32 24.77 -12.52 -6.81
C ARG A 32 23.86 -11.90 -7.86
N PHE A 33 24.41 -11.07 -8.72
CA PHE A 33 23.68 -10.48 -9.84
C PHE A 33 23.77 -11.34 -11.09
N GLY A 34 22.91 -11.07 -12.08
CA GLY A 34 22.91 -11.80 -13.36
C GLY A 34 24.23 -11.69 -14.14
N ASN A 35 25.04 -10.67 -13.88
CA ASN A 35 26.39 -10.52 -14.44
C ASN A 35 27.49 -11.21 -13.62
N ASN A 36 27.13 -12.09 -12.68
CA ASN A 36 28.03 -12.79 -11.76
C ASN A 36 28.79 -11.91 -10.75
N ASN A 37 28.52 -10.60 -10.69
CA ASN A 37 29.06 -9.76 -9.63
C ASN A 37 28.33 -10.04 -8.31
N PHE A 38 28.99 -9.69 -7.22
CA PHE A 38 28.46 -9.84 -5.87
C PHE A 38 28.39 -8.49 -5.16
N ALA A 39 27.38 -8.31 -4.32
CA ALA A 39 27.31 -7.18 -3.39
C ALA A 39 26.93 -7.64 -1.98
N VAL A 40 27.40 -6.90 -0.99
CA VAL A 40 27.14 -7.17 0.43
C VAL A 40 25.74 -6.71 0.80
N ILE A 41 25.01 -7.59 1.48
CA ILE A 41 23.76 -7.25 2.17
C ILE A 41 24.16 -6.73 3.55
N ALA A 42 24.09 -5.41 3.72
CA ALA A 42 24.58 -4.71 4.92
C ALA A 42 23.51 -4.50 6.00
N GLY A 43 22.27 -4.89 5.71
CA GLY A 43 21.18 -4.84 6.69
C GLY A 43 19.83 -5.07 6.03
N TYR A 44 18.78 -4.80 6.79
CA TYR A 44 17.41 -4.85 6.29
C TYR A 44 16.53 -3.84 7.02
N GLY A 45 15.41 -3.49 6.41
CA GLY A 45 14.38 -2.67 7.03
C GLY A 45 13.04 -2.88 6.35
N ASP A 46 12.09 -2.02 6.67
CA ASP A 46 10.76 -2.03 6.07
C ASP A 46 10.61 -0.87 5.10
N VAL A 47 9.89 -1.09 4.00
CA VAL A 47 9.52 -0.03 3.04
C VAL A 47 8.01 0.08 3.02
N VAL A 48 7.49 1.30 3.12
CA VAL A 48 6.06 1.56 2.89
C VAL A 48 5.87 2.02 1.45
N ILE A 49 5.03 1.29 0.72
CA ILE A 49 4.62 1.62 -0.66
C ILE A 49 3.12 1.83 -0.70
N GLY A 50 2.71 3.09 -0.86
CA GLY A 50 1.31 3.48 -0.73
C GLY A 50 0.75 3.08 0.64
N PHE A 51 -0.19 2.15 0.65
CA PHE A 51 -0.82 1.59 1.86
C PHE A 51 -0.25 0.23 2.27
N MET A 52 0.64 -0.37 1.48
CA MET A 52 1.30 -1.62 1.81
C MET A 52 2.64 -1.38 2.52
N THR A 53 3.01 -2.29 3.43
CA THR A 53 4.37 -2.34 4.00
C THR A 53 5.07 -3.60 3.54
N ILE A 54 6.18 -3.45 2.82
CA ILE A 54 7.08 -4.55 2.47
C ILE A 54 8.06 -4.73 3.62
N LYS A 55 7.99 -5.88 4.28
CA LYS A 55 8.82 -6.22 5.43
C LYS A 55 10.16 -6.82 4.99
N LYS A 56 11.21 -6.59 5.80
CA LYS A 56 12.54 -7.21 5.63
C LYS A 56 13.14 -7.00 4.23
N VAL A 57 13.00 -5.81 3.67
CA VAL A 57 13.72 -5.38 2.47
C VAL A 57 15.20 -5.32 2.76
N TYR A 58 16.00 -5.96 1.93
CA TYR A 58 17.46 -6.01 2.08
C TYR A 58 18.11 -4.72 1.60
N TYR A 59 19.03 -4.21 2.41
CA TYR A 59 19.91 -3.12 2.04
C TYR A 59 21.19 -3.67 1.41
N VAL A 60 21.37 -3.40 0.12
CA VAL A 60 22.52 -3.85 -0.66
C VAL A 60 23.37 -2.64 -1.03
N LYS A 61 24.55 -2.51 -0.42
CA LYS A 61 25.41 -1.35 -0.64
C LYS A 61 25.84 -1.27 -2.10
N GLY A 62 25.63 -0.12 -2.73
CA GLY A 62 25.99 0.12 -4.13
C GLY A 62 24.98 -0.41 -5.16
N LEU A 63 23.82 -0.92 -4.73
CA LEU A 63 22.76 -1.31 -5.67
C LEU A 63 22.11 -0.06 -6.29
N GLY A 64 22.17 0.06 -7.62
CA GLY A 64 21.69 1.25 -8.34
C GLY A 64 20.17 1.35 -8.49
N HIS A 65 19.42 0.27 -8.32
CA HIS A 65 17.97 0.23 -8.49
C HIS A 65 17.27 -0.48 -7.33
N ASN A 66 16.02 -0.10 -7.05
CA ASN A 66 15.20 -0.81 -6.07
C ASN A 66 14.46 -1.94 -6.77
N LEU A 67 14.52 -3.14 -6.21
CA LEU A 67 13.96 -4.35 -6.78
C LEU A 67 12.89 -4.90 -5.85
N SER A 68 11.74 -5.23 -6.41
CA SER A 68 10.67 -5.95 -5.74
C SER A 68 10.58 -7.35 -6.29
N SER A 69 10.77 -8.34 -5.42
CA SER A 69 10.64 -9.76 -5.78
C SER A 69 9.16 -10.11 -5.97
N VAL A 70 8.81 -10.59 -7.15
CA VAL A 70 7.48 -11.16 -7.40
C VAL A 70 7.26 -12.42 -6.58
N GLY A 71 8.29 -13.28 -6.46
CA GLY A 71 8.21 -14.50 -5.65
C GLY A 71 7.81 -14.20 -4.21
N GLN A 72 8.42 -13.20 -3.58
CA GLN A 72 8.05 -12.81 -2.22
C GLN A 72 6.65 -12.17 -2.11
N PHE A 73 6.16 -11.50 -3.14
CA PHE A 73 4.77 -11.07 -3.15
C PHE A 73 3.83 -12.28 -3.14
N CYS A 74 4.09 -13.27 -4.00
CA CYS A 74 3.31 -14.50 -4.05
C CYS A 74 3.38 -15.32 -2.75
N ASP A 75 4.56 -15.45 -2.15
CA ASP A 75 4.75 -16.13 -0.86
C ASP A 75 3.92 -15.48 0.27
N ASN A 76 3.63 -14.18 0.16
CA ASN A 76 2.83 -13.41 1.11
C ASN A 76 1.34 -13.35 0.73
N GLY A 77 0.88 -14.14 -0.22
CA GLY A 77 -0.54 -14.22 -0.63
C GLY A 77 -0.98 -13.13 -1.61
N PHE A 78 -0.06 -12.36 -2.20
CA PHE A 78 -0.39 -11.36 -3.20
C PHE A 78 -0.30 -11.92 -4.62
N GLU A 79 -1.28 -11.56 -5.45
CA GLU A 79 -1.20 -11.78 -6.90
C GLU A 79 -0.41 -10.65 -7.56
N VAL A 80 0.50 -10.98 -8.47
CA VAL A 80 1.17 -10.00 -9.33
C VAL A 80 0.72 -10.21 -10.77
N ALA A 81 0.00 -9.23 -11.32
CA ALA A 81 -0.54 -9.28 -12.67
C ALA A 81 0.19 -8.31 -13.60
N PHE A 82 0.53 -8.76 -14.80
CA PHE A 82 1.17 -7.94 -15.84
C PHE A 82 0.23 -7.76 -17.03
N GLN A 83 0.12 -6.52 -17.51
CA GLN A 83 -0.59 -6.15 -18.72
C GLN A 83 0.33 -5.39 -19.68
N LYS A 84 -0.16 -5.07 -20.89
CA LYS A 84 0.63 -4.44 -21.96
C LYS A 84 1.38 -3.17 -21.52
N SER A 85 0.79 -2.36 -20.63
CA SER A 85 1.36 -1.07 -20.20
C SER A 85 1.40 -0.88 -18.69
N THR A 86 0.95 -1.85 -17.90
CA THR A 86 0.77 -1.69 -16.44
C THR A 86 0.96 -3.02 -15.72
N CYS A 87 1.25 -2.97 -14.43
CA CYS A 87 1.24 -4.11 -13.54
C CYS A 87 0.49 -3.80 -12.24
N PHE A 88 -0.02 -4.85 -11.60
CA PHE A 88 -0.76 -4.75 -10.35
C PHE A 88 -0.19 -5.71 -9.32
N VAL A 89 -0.21 -5.30 -8.05
CA VAL A 89 -0.08 -6.21 -6.90
C VAL A 89 -1.42 -6.21 -6.20
N ARG A 90 -2.09 -7.35 -6.10
CA ARG A 90 -3.45 -7.50 -5.56
C ARG A 90 -3.47 -8.34 -4.30
N ASN A 91 -4.41 -8.06 -3.42
CA ASN A 91 -4.76 -8.98 -2.35
C ASN A 91 -5.64 -10.14 -2.85
N GLU A 92 -5.97 -11.06 -1.95
CA GLU A 92 -6.85 -12.21 -2.21
C GLU A 92 -8.26 -11.82 -2.68
N ASP A 93 -8.74 -10.62 -2.31
CA ASP A 93 -10.03 -10.09 -2.75
C ASP A 93 -10.00 -9.48 -4.17
N GLY A 94 -8.83 -9.48 -4.82
CA GLY A 94 -8.62 -8.88 -6.14
C GLY A 94 -8.51 -7.35 -6.13
N VAL A 95 -8.36 -6.73 -4.96
CA VAL A 95 -8.15 -5.29 -4.82
C VAL A 95 -6.70 -4.94 -5.17
N ASP A 96 -6.53 -4.04 -6.14
CA ASP A 96 -5.22 -3.51 -6.53
C ASP A 96 -4.59 -2.72 -5.38
N LEU A 97 -3.56 -3.29 -4.76
CA LEU A 97 -2.82 -2.65 -3.68
C LEU A 97 -1.75 -1.69 -4.19
N LEU A 98 -1.12 -2.07 -5.30
CA LEU A 98 -0.18 -1.23 -6.02
C LEU A 98 -0.45 -1.30 -7.51
N THR A 99 -0.28 -0.15 -8.17
CA THR A 99 -0.30 -0.03 -9.62
C THR A 99 1.06 0.48 -10.09
N GLY A 100 1.60 -0.18 -11.10
CA GLY A 100 2.83 0.21 -11.76
C GLY A 100 2.63 0.40 -13.25
N ASP A 101 3.57 1.11 -13.86
CA ASP A 101 3.61 1.38 -15.28
C ASP A 101 4.73 0.58 -15.94
N ARG A 102 4.51 0.20 -17.21
CA ARG A 102 5.55 -0.39 -18.05
C ARG A 102 6.27 0.71 -18.83
N SER A 103 7.56 0.87 -18.59
CA SER A 103 8.43 1.78 -19.34
C SER A 103 9.72 1.08 -19.75
N SER A 104 10.14 1.27 -21.00
CA SER A 104 11.39 0.66 -21.53
C SER A 104 11.50 -0.85 -21.27
N ASN A 105 10.38 -1.57 -21.41
CA ASN A 105 10.23 -3.00 -21.11
C ASN A 105 10.36 -3.42 -19.64
N LEU A 106 10.47 -2.48 -18.70
CA LEU A 106 10.44 -2.75 -17.27
C LEU A 106 9.11 -2.33 -16.68
N TYR A 107 8.61 -3.13 -15.75
CA TYR A 107 7.46 -2.78 -14.93
C TYR A 107 7.93 -2.12 -13.65
N THR A 108 7.38 -0.96 -13.36
CA THR A 108 7.86 -0.14 -12.26
C THR A 108 6.73 0.45 -11.45
N ILE A 109 6.88 0.44 -10.14
CA ILE A 109 5.95 1.06 -9.21
C ILE A 109 6.60 2.33 -8.69
N ALA A 110 5.95 3.47 -8.93
CA ALA A 110 6.41 4.75 -8.44
C ALA A 110 5.94 4.94 -6.99
N LEU A 111 6.89 5.00 -6.07
CA LEU A 111 6.64 5.60 -4.76
C LEU A 111 6.51 7.11 -4.94
N LYS A 112 5.30 7.63 -4.80
CA LYS A 112 5.15 8.99 -4.28
C LYS A 112 5.57 8.94 -2.82
N GLU A 113 6.53 9.78 -2.43
CA GLU A 113 6.85 9.96 -1.01
C GLU A 113 5.56 10.23 -0.26
N VAL A 114 5.19 9.34 0.64
CA VAL A 114 4.38 9.74 1.78
C VAL A 114 5.37 10.55 2.62
N ALA A 115 5.27 11.88 2.51
CA ALA A 115 6.22 12.83 3.09
C ALA A 115 6.65 12.39 4.48
N SER A 116 7.86 11.87 4.57
CA SER A 116 8.49 11.57 5.84
C SER A 116 8.90 12.93 6.41
N ASN A 117 8.25 13.34 7.49
CA ASN A 117 8.50 14.52 8.35
C ASN A 117 7.47 15.67 8.31
N SER A 118 6.18 15.40 8.19
CA SER A 118 5.19 16.33 8.77
C SER A 118 4.21 15.58 9.65
N SER A 119 4.01 16.07 10.88
CA SER A 119 2.96 15.66 11.81
C SER A 119 1.57 15.67 11.16
N THR A 120 1.39 16.42 10.08
CA THR A 120 0.19 16.45 9.23
C THR A 120 -0.08 15.13 8.52
N CYS A 121 0.94 14.44 8.00
CA CYS A 121 0.75 13.20 7.24
C CYS A 121 0.40 11.99 8.13
N LEU A 122 0.94 11.95 9.36
CA LEU A 122 0.55 10.95 10.36
C LEU A 122 -0.92 11.13 10.77
N LEU A 123 -1.37 12.39 10.92
CA LEU A 123 -2.77 12.71 11.21
C LEU A 123 -3.69 12.34 10.05
N GLU A 124 -3.30 12.61 8.80
CA GLU A 124 -4.08 12.22 7.61
C GLU A 124 -4.16 10.70 7.42
N LYS A 125 -3.06 9.97 7.64
CA LYS A 125 -3.07 8.49 7.57
C LYS A 125 -3.89 7.88 8.70
N ALA A 126 -3.78 8.42 9.92
CA ALA A 126 -4.58 7.99 11.06
C ALA A 126 -6.06 8.35 10.85
N SER A 127 -6.37 9.54 10.34
CA SER A 127 -7.74 9.97 10.05
C SER A 127 -8.35 9.16 8.93
N PHE A 128 -7.58 8.79 7.91
CA PHE A 128 -8.02 7.90 6.83
C PHE A 128 -8.34 6.49 7.34
N LEU A 129 -7.40 5.85 8.05
CA LEU A 129 -7.62 4.51 8.63
C LEU A 129 -8.80 4.51 9.60
N GLN A 130 -8.91 5.55 10.44
CA GLN A 130 -10.04 5.71 11.35
C GLN A 130 -11.35 5.98 10.60
N SER A 131 -11.33 6.73 9.49
CA SER A 131 -12.53 7.01 8.69
C SER A 131 -13.09 5.73 8.10
N TRP A 132 -12.22 4.89 7.56
CA TRP A 132 -12.60 3.59 7.00
C TRP A 132 -13.08 2.60 8.06
N LEU A 133 -12.38 2.52 9.20
CA LEU A 133 -12.81 1.70 10.34
C LEU A 133 -14.16 2.14 10.90
N CYS A 134 -14.43 3.45 10.98
CA CYS A 134 -15.73 3.96 11.42
C CYS A 134 -16.84 3.62 10.42
N HIS A 135 -16.55 3.74 9.13
CA HIS A 135 -17.46 3.34 8.06
C HIS A 135 -17.82 1.85 8.15
N GLN A 136 -16.86 0.96 8.41
CA GLN A 136 -17.12 -0.47 8.60
C GLN A 136 -17.89 -0.77 9.89
N ARG A 137 -17.50 -0.19 11.03
CA ARG A 137 -18.13 -0.46 12.34
C ARG A 137 -19.57 0.02 12.44
N LEU A 138 -19.92 1.08 11.71
CA LEU A 138 -21.26 1.65 11.70
C LEU A 138 -22.10 1.17 10.52
N SER A 139 -21.90 -0.07 10.08
CA SER A 139 -22.69 -0.70 9.03
C SER A 139 -22.73 0.13 7.74
N HIS A 140 -21.58 0.58 7.27
CA HIS A 140 -21.42 1.17 5.95
C HIS A 140 -22.16 2.51 5.72
N LEU A 141 -22.42 3.27 6.79
CA LEU A 141 -23.00 4.62 6.67
C LEU A 141 -22.22 5.51 5.71
N LYS A 142 -22.95 6.29 4.90
CA LYS A 142 -22.36 7.30 4.01
C LYS A 142 -21.50 8.27 4.84
N PHE A 143 -20.32 8.62 4.33
CA PHE A 143 -19.41 9.58 4.99
C PHE A 143 -20.07 10.95 5.27
N ALA A 144 -21.00 11.40 4.41
CA ALA A 144 -21.80 12.59 4.68
C ALA A 144 -22.66 12.46 5.95
N THR A 145 -23.23 11.28 6.19
CA THR A 145 -24.01 10.99 7.41
C THR A 145 -23.08 10.97 8.64
N LEU A 146 -21.91 10.34 8.53
CA LEU A 146 -20.90 10.34 9.60
C LEU A 146 -20.47 11.77 9.98
N ASN A 147 -20.22 12.63 8.98
CA ASN A 147 -19.89 14.03 9.20
C ASN A 147 -21.03 14.79 9.91
N ASN A 148 -22.29 14.54 9.54
CA ASN A 148 -23.43 15.14 10.22
C ASN A 148 -23.57 14.67 11.68
N LEU A 149 -23.30 13.39 11.96
CA LEU A 149 -23.34 12.82 13.30
C LEU A 149 -22.27 13.44 14.21
N VAL A 150 -21.05 13.64 13.69
CA VAL A 150 -19.98 14.35 14.42
C VAL A 150 -20.32 15.81 14.63
N LYS A 151 -20.75 16.51 13.58
CA LYS A 151 -21.08 17.93 13.64
C LYS A 151 -22.14 18.23 14.70
N ASN A 152 -23.10 17.32 14.88
CA ASN A 152 -24.20 17.47 15.83
C ASN A 152 -23.95 16.76 17.17
N ASN A 153 -22.77 16.18 17.41
CA ASN A 153 -22.41 15.41 18.61
C ASN A 153 -23.44 14.33 19.00
N LEU A 154 -24.01 13.63 18.02
CA LEU A 154 -25.14 12.70 18.24
C LEU A 154 -24.72 11.31 18.75
N ILE A 155 -23.43 10.97 18.70
CA ILE A 155 -22.89 9.67 19.11
C ILE A 155 -21.67 9.89 20.02
N GLN A 156 -21.73 9.35 21.23
CA GLN A 156 -20.60 9.36 22.15
C GLN A 156 -19.54 8.34 21.72
N GLY A 157 -18.26 8.75 21.71
CA GLY A 157 -17.14 7.88 21.34
C GLY A 157 -16.76 7.88 19.85
N LEU A 158 -17.47 8.64 19.01
CA LEU A 158 -17.06 8.82 17.61
C LEU A 158 -15.83 9.75 17.53
N PRO A 159 -14.82 9.44 16.68
CA PRO A 159 -13.69 10.35 16.46
C PRO A 159 -14.17 11.73 15.95
N LYS A 160 -13.73 12.81 16.61
CA LYS A 160 -14.07 14.20 16.26
C LYS A 160 -13.20 14.70 15.11
N MET A 161 -13.38 14.11 13.93
CA MET A 161 -12.66 14.46 12.72
C MET A 161 -13.61 14.54 11.53
N LYS A 162 -13.14 15.13 10.43
CA LYS A 162 -13.85 15.15 9.16
C LYS A 162 -13.58 13.84 8.41
N PHE A 163 -14.64 13.19 7.97
CA PHE A 163 -14.59 11.98 7.16
C PHE A 163 -14.62 12.36 5.68
N GLU A 164 -13.63 11.94 4.91
CA GLU A 164 -13.55 12.19 3.47
C GLU A 164 -13.74 10.89 2.67
N LYS A 165 -14.33 11.01 1.48
CA LYS A 165 -14.66 9.87 0.62
C LYS A 165 -13.58 9.73 -0.45
N ASP A 166 -12.54 8.97 -0.12
CA ASP A 166 -11.41 8.79 -1.05
C ASP A 166 -11.45 7.44 -1.80
N HIS A 167 -12.25 6.48 -1.33
CA HIS A 167 -12.45 5.18 -1.99
C HIS A 167 -13.92 4.72 -2.01
N LEU A 168 -14.22 3.84 -2.97
CA LEU A 168 -15.52 3.18 -3.09
C LEU A 168 -15.54 1.93 -2.20
N CYS A 169 -16.58 1.79 -1.39
CA CYS A 169 -16.84 0.56 -0.64
C CYS A 169 -17.72 -0.36 -1.49
N SER A 170 -17.19 -1.52 -1.86
CA SER A 170 -17.91 -2.52 -2.66
C SER A 170 -19.23 -2.96 -2.00
N MET A 171 -19.26 -3.15 -0.68
CA MET A 171 -20.48 -3.49 0.06
C MET A 171 -21.55 -2.39 -0.01
N CYS A 172 -21.16 -1.11 0.07
CA CYS A 172 -22.09 0.01 -0.11
C CYS A 172 -22.67 0.12 -1.52
N GLU A 173 -21.90 -0.28 -2.52
CA GLU A 173 -22.37 -0.26 -3.91
C GLU A 173 -23.39 -1.35 -4.14
N GLN A 174 -23.19 -2.54 -3.56
CA GLN A 174 -24.14 -3.64 -3.63
C GLN A 174 -25.44 -3.37 -2.84
N GLU A 175 -25.37 -2.75 -1.66
CA GLU A 175 -26.57 -2.40 -0.88
C GLU A 175 -27.46 -1.33 -1.56
N LYS A 176 -26.93 -0.51 -2.46
CA LYS A 176 -27.72 0.46 -3.23
C LYS A 176 -28.60 -0.14 -4.32
N ILE A 177 -28.44 -1.43 -4.65
CA ILE A 177 -29.18 -2.08 -5.73
C ILE A 177 -30.56 -2.61 -5.25
N HIS A 178 -30.80 -2.64 -3.94
CA HIS A 178 -32.06 -3.13 -3.37
C HIS A 178 -32.79 -2.07 -2.53
N GLN A 179 -33.32 -1.04 -3.19
CA GLN A 179 -34.41 -0.25 -2.61
C GLN A 179 -35.49 -0.02 -3.66
N LYS A 180 -36.33 -1.03 -3.91
CA LYS A 180 -37.59 -0.82 -4.63
C LYS A 180 -38.48 0.06 -3.74
N HIS A 181 -38.94 1.18 -4.29
CA HIS A 181 -39.92 2.05 -3.64
C HIS A 181 -41.15 1.24 -3.24
N HIS A 182 -41.47 1.26 -1.95
CA HIS A 182 -42.76 0.77 -1.47
C HIS A 182 -43.83 1.71 -1.98
N LYS A 183 -44.74 1.24 -2.85
CA LYS A 183 -45.93 2.01 -3.21
C LYS A 183 -46.87 2.00 -2.02
N SER A 184 -47.30 3.18 -1.57
CA SER A 184 -48.43 3.27 -0.64
C SER A 184 -49.70 2.80 -1.36
N LYS A 185 -50.50 1.97 -0.68
CA LYS A 185 -51.92 1.85 -0.99
C LYS A 185 -52.66 3.07 -0.46
#